data_AF-A0A1L3MW68-F1
#
_entry.id   AF-A0A1L3MW68-F1
#
_cell.length_a   1.000
_cell.length_b   1.000
_cell.length_c   1.000
_cell.angle_alpha   90.00
_cell.angle_beta   90.00
_cell.angle_gamma   90.00
#
_symmetry.space_group_name_H-M   'P 1'
#
loop_
_entity.id
_entity.type
_entity.pdbx_description
1 polymer ?
#
loop_
_entity_poly.entity_id
_entity_poly.type
_entity_poly.pdbx_seq_one_letter_code
_entity_poly.pdbx_strand_id
1 'polypeptide(L)'
;MSGNIASLRKEFFQLKKDLLSSILSVGISLILFPFLLGMENSLKGPIFSYIEAFIMYAIFSLPYLILIGVPVHIVSRVATKNMKTYKWVTSFFLHVIPALLIGYFLFKNTLFFLGSTVVISVIFFSVGYLLNSIGASKRQKLIIALLPFILWLLILIPTILTETTNKALMNEPNPEVEVLVNETSFKPRPSFCWNSDGSAGCFEDKEPFLLPIDPIGEEIQTNGDVTVKVLLHNTERSYTIEAYYFDEENSIQKVTGDPHSFTLPQHIQEQAVKVIATMDSSKKGSFFIPIRTGNR
;
A
#
# COMPACT_ATOMS: atom_id res chain seq x y z
N MET A 1 52.05 32.24 -17.76
CA MET A 1 51.89 31.44 -16.53
C MET A 1 50.72 31.89 -15.62
N SER A 2 50.31 33.17 -15.58
CA SER A 2 49.21 33.61 -14.68
C SER A 2 47.81 33.09 -15.03
N GLY A 3 47.52 32.82 -16.31
CA GLY A 3 46.23 32.30 -16.77
C GLY A 3 45.88 30.90 -16.23
N ASN A 4 46.89 30.06 -15.99
CA ASN A 4 46.68 28.70 -15.49
C ASN A 4 46.26 28.68 -14.01
N ILE A 5 46.82 29.57 -13.20
CA ILE A 5 46.52 29.66 -11.75
C ILE A 5 45.09 30.19 -11.54
N ALA A 6 44.65 31.17 -12.33
CA ALA A 6 43.30 31.71 -12.25
C ALA A 6 42.24 30.68 -12.67
N SER A 7 42.51 29.89 -13.72
CA SER A 7 41.64 28.79 -14.16
C SER A 7 41.50 27.72 -13.06
N LEU A 8 42.61 27.25 -12.51
CA LEU A 8 42.64 26.24 -11.44
C LEU A 8 41.88 26.71 -10.19
N ARG A 9 42.03 27.97 -9.80
CA ARG A 9 41.32 28.54 -8.63
C ARG A 9 39.80 28.56 -8.84
N LYS A 10 39.34 28.85 -10.06
CA LYS A 10 37.91 28.88 -10.42
C LYS A 10 37.32 27.47 -10.42
N GLU A 11 38.05 26.48 -10.95
CA GLU A 11 37.63 25.07 -10.95
C GLU A 11 37.57 24.50 -9.53
N PHE A 12 38.58 24.78 -8.70
CA PHE A 12 38.59 24.36 -7.31
C PHE A 12 37.44 24.97 -6.49
N PHE A 13 37.13 26.24 -6.70
CA PHE A 13 35.99 26.89 -6.04
C PHE A 13 34.64 26.30 -6.49
N GLN A 14 34.53 25.93 -7.77
CA GLN A 14 33.33 25.26 -8.28
C GLN A 14 33.17 23.86 -7.68
N LEU A 15 34.24 23.08 -7.60
CA LEU A 15 34.23 21.76 -6.97
C LEU A 15 33.76 21.82 -5.51
N LYS A 16 34.23 22.82 -4.74
CA LYS A 16 33.78 23.04 -3.37
C LYS A 16 32.27 23.31 -3.27
N LYS A 17 31.73 24.10 -4.21
CA LYS A 17 30.28 24.38 -4.25
C LYS A 17 29.46 23.15 -4.62
N ASP A 18 29.94 22.36 -5.57
CA ASP A 18 29.24 21.14 -6.01
C ASP A 18 29.27 20.07 -4.89
N LEU A 19 30.36 19.98 -4.14
CA LEU A 19 30.45 19.15 -2.94
C LEU A 19 29.51 19.64 -1.83
N LEU A 20 29.48 20.94 -1.55
CA LEU A 20 28.57 21.52 -0.56
C LEU A 20 27.11 21.28 -0.93
N SER A 21 26.76 21.49 -2.20
CA SER A 21 25.42 21.20 -2.75
C SER A 21 25.03 19.75 -2.56
N SER A 22 25.96 18.84 -2.83
CA SER A 22 25.75 17.40 -2.65
C SER A 22 25.53 17.04 -1.18
N ILE A 23 26.37 17.54 -0.26
CA ILE A 23 26.23 17.30 1.18
C ILE A 23 24.89 17.81 1.69
N LEU A 24 24.49 19.03 1.31
CA LEU A 24 23.20 19.59 1.70
C LEU A 24 22.03 18.80 1.14
N SER A 25 22.13 18.33 -0.11
CA SER A 25 21.08 17.51 -0.74
C SER A 25 20.92 16.17 -0.03
N VAL A 26 22.03 15.52 0.33
CA VAL A 26 22.02 14.29 1.14
C VAL A 26 21.40 14.55 2.51
N GLY A 27 21.85 15.60 3.21
CA GLY A 27 21.33 15.95 4.54
C GLY A 27 19.83 16.24 4.54
N ILE A 28 19.35 17.03 3.58
CA ILE A 28 17.91 17.32 3.43
C ILE A 28 17.15 16.03 3.12
N SER A 29 17.65 15.19 2.21
CA SER A 29 16.99 13.93 1.85
C SER A 29 16.89 12.96 3.04
N LEU A 30 17.93 12.88 3.87
CA LEU A 30 17.96 12.05 5.08
C LEU A 30 17.05 12.56 6.19
N ILE A 31 16.77 13.86 6.27
CA ILE A 31 15.89 14.43 7.31
C ILE A 31 14.43 14.35 6.87
N LEU A 32 14.17 14.66 5.59
CA LEU A 32 12.81 14.75 5.08
C LEU A 32 12.10 13.39 5.17
N PHE A 33 12.73 12.33 4.66
CA PHE A 33 12.10 11.03 4.48
C PHE A 33 11.68 10.31 5.80
N PRO A 34 12.51 10.34 6.86
CA PRO A 34 12.15 9.76 8.16
C PRO A 34 11.04 10.49 8.89
N PHE A 35 10.92 11.81 8.68
CA PHE A 35 9.77 12.58 9.16
C PHE A 35 8.45 12.03 8.60
N LEU A 36 8.51 11.35 7.46
CA LEU A 36 7.36 10.88 6.71
C LEU A 36 7.04 9.41 7.03
N LEU A 37 8.06 8.56 7.18
CA LEU A 37 7.89 7.16 7.60
C LEU A 37 7.61 7.02 9.11
N GLY A 38 8.11 7.95 9.94
CA GLY A 38 8.05 7.87 11.40
C GLY A 38 6.75 8.35 12.05
N MET A 39 5.76 8.82 11.27
CA MET A 39 4.46 9.26 11.80
C MET A 39 3.44 8.14 12.00
N GLU A 40 3.77 6.91 11.63
CA GLU A 40 2.90 5.75 11.88
C GLU A 40 3.15 5.14 13.26
N ASN A 41 2.11 5.22 14.10
CA ASN A 41 1.75 4.32 15.20
C ASN A 41 2.88 3.45 15.78
N SER A 42 3.85 4.06 16.45
CA SER A 42 4.64 3.30 17.43
C SER A 42 4.18 3.62 18.86
N LEU A 43 3.93 2.54 19.59
CA LEU A 43 3.66 2.52 21.03
C LEU A 43 4.73 3.26 21.86
N LYS A 44 5.90 3.52 21.28
CA LYS A 44 7.07 4.16 21.92
C LYS A 44 7.14 5.69 21.69
N GLY A 45 6.16 6.27 20.99
CA GLY A 45 6.03 7.71 20.77
C GLY A 45 6.69 8.22 19.47
N PRO A 46 6.35 9.45 19.04
CA PRO A 46 6.69 9.96 17.71
C PRO A 46 8.19 10.17 17.48
N ILE A 47 8.93 10.59 18.51
CA ILE A 47 10.37 10.85 18.42
C ILE A 47 11.14 9.55 18.20
N PHE A 48 10.79 8.48 18.92
CA PHE A 48 11.47 7.20 18.82
C PHE A 48 11.23 6.56 17.43
N SER A 49 9.99 6.62 16.96
CA SER A 49 9.59 6.17 15.62
C SER A 49 10.33 6.92 14.51
N TYR A 50 10.47 8.24 14.66
CA TYR A 50 11.28 9.06 13.76
C TYR A 50 12.76 8.62 13.75
N ILE A 51 13.36 8.39 14.92
CA ILE A 51 14.76 7.97 15.03
C ILE A 51 14.96 6.59 14.38
N GLU A 52 14.08 5.62 14.62
CA GLU A 52 14.14 4.31 13.98
C GLU A 52 14.01 4.41 12.45
N ALA A 53 13.02 5.17 11.97
CA ALA A 53 12.86 5.45 10.55
C ALA A 53 14.10 6.15 9.96
N PHE A 54 14.72 7.06 10.71
CA PHE A 54 15.92 7.79 10.29
C PHE A 54 17.11 6.86 10.15
N ILE A 55 17.36 6.03 11.15
CA ILE A 55 18.47 5.08 11.14
C ILE A 55 18.29 4.09 9.98
N MET A 56 17.10 3.51 9.83
CA MET A 56 16.82 2.56 8.77
C MET A 56 16.98 3.21 7.39
N TYR A 57 16.34 4.36 7.18
CA TYR A 57 16.44 5.08 5.92
C TYR A 57 17.88 5.50 5.61
N ALA A 58 18.64 5.95 6.61
CA ALA A 58 20.04 6.32 6.44
C ALA A 58 20.89 5.12 6.02
N ILE A 59 20.76 3.97 6.68
CA ILE A 59 21.52 2.76 6.35
C ILE A 59 21.25 2.32 4.90
N PHE A 60 19.99 2.28 4.49
CA PHE A 60 19.63 1.79 3.17
C PHE A 60 19.81 2.81 2.06
N SER A 61 19.55 4.09 2.31
CA SER A 61 19.49 5.12 1.25
C SER A 61 20.80 5.86 1.07
N LEU A 62 21.59 6.06 2.13
CA LEU A 62 22.84 6.80 2.06
C LEU A 62 23.82 6.24 1.01
N PRO A 63 24.01 4.91 0.87
CA PRO A 63 24.85 4.36 -0.20
C PRO A 63 24.37 4.78 -1.58
N TYR A 64 23.07 4.75 -1.86
CA TYR A 64 22.53 5.16 -3.17
C TYR A 64 22.63 6.67 -3.39
N LEU A 65 22.39 7.48 -2.35
CA LEU A 65 22.55 8.94 -2.44
C LEU A 65 23.99 9.31 -2.81
N ILE A 66 24.98 8.63 -2.23
CA ILE A 66 26.40 8.86 -2.49
C ILE A 66 26.82 8.29 -3.86
N LEU A 67 26.47 7.03 -4.15
CA LEU A 67 26.95 6.32 -5.35
C LEU A 67 26.22 6.71 -6.63
N ILE A 68 25.00 7.25 -6.53
CA ILE A 68 24.17 7.61 -7.69
C ILE A 68 23.83 9.09 -7.66
N GLY A 69 23.27 9.58 -6.56
CA GLY A 69 22.81 10.96 -6.44
C GLY A 69 23.93 11.98 -6.68
N VAL A 70 25.06 11.82 -6.00
CA VAL A 70 26.22 12.73 -6.15
C VAL A 70 26.80 12.68 -7.57
N PRO A 71 27.08 11.51 -8.19
CA PRO A 71 27.52 11.45 -9.57
C PRO A 71 26.56 12.09 -10.57
N VAL A 72 25.26 11.81 -10.47
CA VAL A 72 24.24 12.43 -11.36
C VAL A 72 24.26 13.95 -11.22
N HIS A 73 24.40 14.46 -9.99
CA HIS A 73 24.51 15.89 -9.74
C HIS A 73 25.72 16.52 -10.43
N ILE A 74 26.89 15.89 -10.30
CA ILE A 74 28.13 16.36 -10.92
C ILE A 74 28.03 16.29 -12.45
N VAL A 75 27.53 15.19 -13.00
CA VAL A 75 27.34 15.00 -14.45
C VAL A 75 26.39 16.06 -15.01
N SER A 76 25.26 16.30 -14.33
CA SER A 76 24.29 17.32 -14.73
C SER A 76 24.93 18.72 -14.79
N ARG A 77 25.80 19.03 -13.83
CA ARG A 77 26.54 20.30 -13.81
C ARG A 77 27.55 20.40 -14.96
N VAL A 78 28.31 19.35 -15.23
CA VAL A 78 29.29 19.31 -16.32
C VAL A 78 28.59 19.47 -17.67
N ALA A 79 27.52 18.70 -17.91
CA ALA A 79 26.73 18.74 -19.13
C ALA A 79 26.12 20.13 -19.39
N THR A 80 25.74 20.84 -18.34
CA THR A 80 25.08 22.15 -18.44
C THR A 80 26.04 23.33 -18.28
N LYS A 81 27.36 23.10 -18.12
CA LYS A 81 28.36 24.15 -17.83
C LYS A 81 28.34 25.26 -18.88
N ASN A 82 28.33 24.88 -20.17
CA ASN A 82 28.46 25.80 -21.30
C ASN A 82 27.13 26.27 -21.90
N MET A 83 26.00 25.83 -21.35
CA MET A 83 24.68 26.19 -21.86
C MET A 83 24.27 27.60 -21.40
N LYS A 84 23.91 28.46 -22.35
CA LYS A 84 23.41 29.82 -22.09
C LYS A 84 21.89 29.83 -21.86
N THR A 85 21.14 29.09 -22.67
CA THR A 85 19.67 29.00 -22.63
C THR A 85 19.25 27.64 -22.07
N TYR A 86 18.09 27.57 -21.40
CA TYR A 86 17.48 26.34 -20.85
C TYR A 86 18.34 25.54 -19.87
N LYS A 87 19.47 26.10 -19.39
CA LYS A 87 20.40 25.43 -18.48
C LYS A 87 19.72 24.71 -17.32
N TRP A 88 18.76 25.37 -16.68
CA TRP A 88 18.05 24.82 -15.53
C TRP A 88 17.04 23.74 -15.92
N VAL A 89 16.40 23.86 -17.08
CA VAL A 89 15.47 22.85 -17.62
C VAL A 89 16.24 21.57 -17.96
N THR A 90 17.36 21.69 -18.69
CA THR A 90 18.22 20.55 -19.00
C THR A 90 18.77 19.92 -17.72
N SER A 91 19.21 20.75 -16.76
CA SER A 91 19.69 20.28 -15.46
C SER A 91 18.60 19.50 -14.72
N PHE A 92 17.34 19.94 -14.76
CA PHE A 92 16.21 19.24 -14.16
C PHE A 92 15.99 17.87 -14.78
N PHE A 93 15.93 17.76 -16.10
CA PHE A 93 15.72 16.48 -16.77
C PHE A 93 16.87 15.49 -16.56
N LEU A 94 18.11 15.98 -16.48
CA LEU A 94 19.28 15.14 -16.16
C LEU A 94 19.23 14.57 -14.73
N HIS A 95 18.46 15.17 -13.82
CA HIS A 95 18.20 14.61 -12.50
C HIS A 95 16.99 13.65 -12.54
N VAL A 96 15.87 14.12 -13.08
CA VAL A 96 14.57 13.42 -12.97
C VAL A 96 14.51 12.15 -13.82
N ILE A 97 14.99 12.17 -15.06
CA ILE A 97 14.87 11.00 -15.96
C ILE A 97 15.65 9.80 -15.40
N PRO A 98 16.93 9.92 -15.00
CA PRO A 98 17.65 8.80 -14.40
C PRO A 98 16.97 8.30 -13.11
N ALA A 99 16.45 9.20 -12.28
CA ALA A 99 15.78 8.82 -11.03
C ALA A 99 14.47 8.07 -11.26
N LEU A 100 13.69 8.47 -12.28
CA LEU A 100 12.49 7.74 -12.72
C LEU A 100 12.86 6.33 -13.21
N LEU A 101 13.88 6.21 -14.06
CA LEU A 101 14.32 4.92 -14.58
C LEU A 101 14.79 4.00 -13.46
N ILE A 102 15.67 4.49 -12.58
CA ILE A 102 16.18 3.72 -11.43
C ILE A 102 15.03 3.32 -10.50
N GLY A 103 14.13 4.26 -10.20
CA GLY A 103 12.95 3.98 -9.38
C GLY A 103 12.07 2.90 -10.00
N TYR A 104 11.85 2.94 -11.31
CA TYR A 104 11.06 1.94 -12.03
C TYR A 104 11.74 0.57 -12.03
N PHE A 105 13.05 0.51 -12.27
CA PHE A 105 13.78 -0.76 -12.26
C PHE A 105 13.83 -1.41 -10.88
N LEU A 106 13.99 -0.61 -9.80
CA LEU A 106 14.09 -1.12 -8.44
C LEU A 106 12.74 -1.45 -7.80
N PHE A 107 11.73 -0.60 -8.02
CA PHE A 107 10.46 -0.66 -7.29
C PHE A 107 9.25 -0.98 -8.16
N LYS A 108 9.43 -1.10 -9.48
CA LYS A 108 8.39 -1.43 -10.46
C LYS A 108 7.13 -0.57 -10.29
N ASN A 109 6.06 -1.18 -9.78
CA ASN A 109 4.73 -0.59 -9.71
C ASN A 109 4.43 0.09 -8.37
N THR A 110 5.37 0.13 -7.41
CA THR A 110 5.13 0.80 -6.14
C THR A 110 5.32 2.32 -6.30
N LEU A 111 4.22 3.01 -6.61
CA LEU A 111 4.18 4.46 -6.89
C LEU A 111 4.86 5.29 -5.81
N PHE A 112 4.71 4.91 -4.54
CA PHE A 112 5.34 5.60 -3.41
C PHE A 112 6.87 5.58 -3.52
N PHE A 113 7.49 4.41 -3.72
CA PHE A 113 8.95 4.30 -3.83
C PHE A 113 9.49 4.91 -5.12
N LEU A 114 8.77 4.75 -6.24
CA LEU A 114 9.10 5.42 -7.49
C LEU A 114 9.06 6.95 -7.36
N GLY A 115 8.01 7.50 -6.75
CA GLY A 115 7.89 8.93 -6.50
C GLY A 115 9.01 9.45 -5.58
N SER A 116 9.41 8.63 -4.62
CA SER A 116 10.46 8.98 -3.65
C SER A 116 11.83 9.16 -4.29
N THR A 117 12.20 8.32 -5.27
CA THR A 117 13.47 8.51 -6.01
C THR A 117 13.46 9.82 -6.80
N VAL A 118 12.32 10.19 -7.38
CA VAL A 118 12.15 11.45 -8.10
C VAL A 118 12.28 12.63 -7.17
N VAL A 119 11.62 12.61 -6.01
CA VAL A 119 11.68 13.70 -5.02
C VAL A 119 13.12 13.93 -4.55
N ILE A 120 13.86 12.87 -4.22
CA ILE A 120 15.29 12.95 -3.87
C ILE A 120 16.09 13.63 -4.98
N SER A 121 15.87 13.20 -6.23
CA SER A 121 16.59 13.78 -7.38
C SER A 121 16.26 15.27 -7.58
N VAL A 122 15.01 15.65 -7.34
CA VAL A 122 14.57 17.05 -7.37
C VAL A 122 15.16 17.86 -6.21
N ILE A 123 15.43 17.27 -5.05
CA ILE A 123 16.21 17.92 -3.97
C ILE A 123 17.62 18.26 -4.48
N PHE A 124 18.33 17.30 -5.08
CA PHE A 124 19.67 17.54 -5.65
C PHE A 124 19.67 18.65 -6.71
N PHE A 125 18.69 18.63 -7.61
CA PHE A 125 18.50 19.69 -8.58
C PHE A 125 18.26 21.05 -7.91
N SER A 126 17.35 21.10 -6.95
CA SER A 126 16.89 22.36 -6.33
C SER A 126 18.00 23.01 -5.52
N VAL A 127 18.70 22.25 -4.66
CA VAL A 127 19.84 22.74 -3.88
C VAL A 127 20.96 23.21 -4.81
N GLY A 128 21.29 22.43 -5.83
CA GLY A 128 22.27 22.79 -6.86
C GLY A 128 21.96 24.09 -7.57
N TYR A 129 20.71 24.24 -7.98
CA TYR A 129 20.24 25.44 -8.65
C TYR A 129 20.30 26.66 -7.71
N LEU A 130 19.82 26.54 -6.48
CA LEU A 130 19.77 27.65 -5.52
C LEU A 130 21.16 28.19 -5.16
N LEU A 131 22.14 27.30 -4.97
CA LEU A 131 23.52 27.70 -4.64
C LEU A 131 24.30 28.29 -5.82
N ASN A 132 23.92 27.93 -7.06
CA ASN A 132 24.67 28.31 -8.26
C ASN A 132 23.97 29.33 -9.17
N SER A 133 22.72 29.71 -8.88
CA SER A 133 21.92 30.65 -9.69
C SER A 133 22.21 32.11 -9.34
N ILE A 134 23.33 32.60 -9.86
CA ILE A 134 23.66 34.03 -9.85
C ILE A 134 22.74 34.74 -10.86
N GLY A 135 21.99 35.76 -10.43
CA GLY A 135 21.11 36.55 -11.29
C GLY A 135 19.68 36.00 -11.50
N ALA A 136 19.35 34.84 -10.94
CA ALA A 136 17.97 34.34 -10.99
C ALA A 136 17.01 35.18 -10.15
N SER A 137 15.79 35.39 -10.65
CA SER A 137 14.76 36.17 -9.97
C SER A 137 14.33 35.50 -8.65
N LYS A 138 13.88 36.30 -7.67
CA LYS A 138 13.36 35.78 -6.39
C LYS A 138 12.23 34.78 -6.59
N ARG A 139 11.32 35.06 -7.53
CA ARG A 139 10.19 34.18 -7.88
C ARG A 139 10.67 32.82 -8.40
N GLN A 140 11.66 32.81 -9.28
CA GLN A 140 12.22 31.56 -9.81
C GLN A 140 12.89 30.74 -8.70
N LYS A 141 13.67 31.38 -7.82
CA LYS A 141 14.27 30.70 -6.67
C LYS A 141 13.22 30.09 -5.74
N LEU A 142 12.13 30.82 -5.47
CA LEU A 142 11.03 30.31 -4.65
C LEU A 142 10.36 29.09 -5.28
N ILE A 143 10.05 29.13 -6.58
CA ILE A 143 9.43 27.99 -7.29
C ILE A 143 10.33 26.76 -7.21
N ILE A 144 11.64 26.92 -7.48
CA ILE A 144 12.59 25.80 -7.42
C ILE A 144 12.75 25.27 -6.00
N ALA A 145 12.76 26.14 -4.99
CA ALA A 145 12.84 25.72 -3.59
C ALA A 145 11.61 24.91 -3.14
N LEU A 146 10.42 25.24 -3.64
CA LEU A 146 9.17 24.55 -3.30
C LEU A 146 8.92 23.28 -4.11
N LEU A 147 9.62 23.09 -5.23
CA LEU A 147 9.38 21.98 -6.15
C LEU A 147 9.47 20.59 -5.50
N PRO A 148 10.48 20.26 -4.66
CA PRO A 148 10.50 18.96 -3.97
C PRO A 148 9.28 18.75 -3.08
N PHE A 149 8.83 19.79 -2.39
CA PHE A 149 7.68 19.72 -1.48
C PHE A 149 6.36 19.53 -2.24
N ILE A 150 6.18 20.22 -3.36
CA ILE A 150 4.98 20.05 -4.21
C ILE A 150 4.92 18.64 -4.77
N LEU A 151 6.01 18.14 -5.35
CA LEU A 151 6.05 16.77 -5.89
C LEU A 151 5.80 15.74 -4.80
N TRP A 152 6.36 15.96 -3.61
CA TRP A 152 6.13 15.13 -2.45
C TRP A 152 4.65 15.07 -2.05
N LEU A 153 3.98 16.23 -1.95
CA LEU A 153 2.53 16.27 -1.64
C LEU A 153 1.70 15.49 -2.67
N LEU A 154 2.05 15.58 -3.95
CA LEU A 154 1.35 14.84 -5.00
C LEU A 154 1.48 13.32 -4.85
N ILE A 155 2.65 12.83 -4.41
CA ILE A 155 2.89 11.39 -4.16
C ILE A 155 2.15 10.91 -2.91
N LEU A 156 1.98 11.77 -1.90
CA LEU A 156 1.28 11.42 -0.67
C LEU A 156 -0.24 11.33 -0.81
N ILE A 157 -0.85 12.12 -1.71
CA ILE A 157 -2.31 12.18 -1.86
C ILE A 157 -2.92 10.78 -2.06
N PRO A 158 -2.46 9.94 -3.01
CA PRO A 158 -3.00 8.59 -3.18
C PRO A 158 -2.88 7.75 -1.91
N THR A 159 -1.73 7.78 -1.23
CA THR A 159 -1.51 7.00 0.00
C THR A 159 -2.47 7.43 1.11
N ILE A 160 -2.64 8.74 1.33
CA ILE A 160 -3.57 9.27 2.34
C ILE A 160 -5.02 8.91 1.99
N LEU A 161 -5.41 9.03 0.73
CA LEU A 161 -6.75 8.67 0.28
C LEU A 161 -7.04 7.18 0.48
N THR A 162 -6.10 6.31 0.13
CA THR A 162 -6.22 4.87 0.34
C THR A 162 -6.32 4.54 1.83
N GLU A 163 -5.44 5.09 2.67
CA GLU A 163 -5.50 4.86 4.12
C GLU A 163 -6.79 5.34 4.76
N THR A 164 -7.25 6.54 4.41
CA THR A 164 -8.49 7.12 4.95
C THR A 164 -9.71 6.31 4.52
N THR A 165 -9.74 5.86 3.26
CA THR A 165 -10.78 4.97 2.75
C THR A 165 -10.75 3.63 3.49
N ASN A 166 -9.58 3.03 3.65
CA ASN A 166 -9.42 1.74 4.34
C ASN A 166 -9.85 1.85 5.81
N LYS A 167 -9.44 2.92 6.52
CA LYS A 167 -9.88 3.18 7.91
C LYS A 167 -11.38 3.38 8.00
N ALA A 168 -12.00 4.06 7.03
CA ALA A 168 -13.45 4.20 7.00
C ALA A 168 -14.14 2.83 6.84
N LEU A 169 -13.68 2.01 5.90
CA LEU A 169 -14.21 0.65 5.66
C LEU A 169 -14.05 -0.28 6.87
N MET A 170 -12.91 -0.23 7.55
CA MET A 170 -12.66 -1.03 8.76
C MET A 170 -13.58 -0.63 9.93
N ASN A 171 -14.02 0.62 9.98
CA ASN A 171 -14.91 1.15 11.01
C ASN A 171 -16.40 1.05 10.64
N GLU A 172 -16.75 0.57 9.44
CA GLU A 172 -18.16 0.30 9.11
C GLU A 172 -18.73 -0.78 10.04
N PRO A 173 -19.97 -0.62 10.53
CA PRO A 173 -20.61 -1.64 11.36
C PRO A 173 -20.66 -2.98 10.63
N ASN A 174 -20.59 -4.06 11.40
CA ASN A 174 -20.77 -5.40 10.86
C ASN A 174 -22.25 -5.63 10.53
N PRO A 175 -22.58 -6.15 9.33
CA PRO A 175 -23.96 -6.47 9.03
C PRO A 175 -24.46 -7.62 9.91
N GLU A 176 -25.76 -7.64 10.15
CA GLU A 176 -26.41 -8.79 10.77
C GLU A 176 -26.61 -9.88 9.71
N VAL A 177 -26.24 -11.12 10.04
CA VAL A 177 -26.39 -12.26 9.13
C VAL A 177 -27.64 -13.04 9.51
N GLU A 178 -28.52 -13.22 8.55
CA GLU A 178 -29.65 -14.15 8.62
C GLU A 178 -29.53 -15.16 7.48
N VAL A 179 -29.83 -16.41 7.79
CA VAL A 179 -29.81 -17.50 6.82
C VAL A 179 -31.20 -18.11 6.77
N LEU A 180 -31.74 -18.27 5.57
CA LEU A 180 -32.95 -19.04 5.34
C LEU A 180 -32.58 -20.38 4.73
N VAL A 181 -32.82 -21.47 5.45
CA VAL A 181 -32.64 -22.84 4.94
C VAL A 181 -34.00 -23.45 4.73
N ASN A 182 -34.38 -23.69 3.47
CA ASN A 182 -35.72 -24.16 3.10
C ASN A 182 -36.82 -23.36 3.82
N GLU A 183 -36.71 -22.02 3.79
CA GLU A 183 -37.61 -21.06 4.44
C GLU A 183 -37.53 -20.98 5.98
N THR A 184 -36.74 -21.84 6.63
CA THR A 184 -36.49 -21.76 8.07
C THR A 184 -35.37 -20.76 8.36
N SER A 185 -35.66 -19.75 9.19
CA SER A 185 -34.70 -18.72 9.57
C SER A 185 -33.75 -19.20 10.68
N PHE A 186 -32.46 -18.92 10.49
CA PHE A 186 -31.38 -19.18 11.42
C PHE A 186 -30.45 -17.97 11.47
N LYS A 187 -30.06 -17.56 12.68
CA LYS A 187 -29.15 -16.44 12.88
C LYS A 187 -27.78 -16.95 13.31
N PRO A 188 -26.84 -17.15 12.38
CA PRO A 188 -25.50 -17.58 12.74
C PRO A 188 -24.77 -16.51 13.56
N ARG A 189 -23.65 -16.90 14.18
CA ARG A 189 -22.69 -15.97 14.76
C ARG A 189 -21.55 -15.72 13.78
N PRO A 190 -21.60 -14.65 12.97
CA PRO A 190 -20.55 -14.34 12.03
C PRO A 190 -19.33 -13.75 12.73
N SER A 191 -18.16 -14.10 12.19
CA SER A 191 -16.92 -13.39 12.44
C SER A 191 -16.57 -12.57 11.20
N PHE A 192 -16.15 -11.32 11.38
CA PHE A 192 -15.88 -10.40 10.29
C PHE A 192 -14.42 -9.99 10.26
N CYS A 193 -13.90 -9.83 9.05
CA CYS A 193 -12.57 -9.32 8.79
C CYS A 193 -12.62 -8.43 7.54
N TRP A 194 -11.58 -7.64 7.33
CA TRP A 194 -11.44 -6.79 6.15
C TRP A 194 -10.07 -7.01 5.53
N ASN A 195 -9.99 -7.11 4.20
CA ASN A 195 -8.73 -7.32 3.50
C ASN A 195 -8.75 -6.69 2.10
N SER A 196 -8.15 -5.51 1.92
CA SER A 196 -8.07 -4.84 0.61
C SER A 196 -7.18 -5.55 -0.40
N ASP A 197 -6.15 -6.27 0.07
CA ASP A 197 -5.00 -6.65 -0.77
C ASP A 197 -4.84 -8.17 -0.92
N GLY A 198 -5.71 -8.96 -0.28
CA GLY A 198 -5.61 -10.42 -0.25
C GLY A 198 -4.46 -10.98 0.59
N SER A 199 -3.58 -10.13 1.15
CA SER A 199 -2.40 -10.54 1.89
C SER A 199 -2.61 -10.46 3.41
N ALA A 200 -2.96 -11.61 3.99
CA ALA A 200 -2.90 -11.97 5.42
C ALA A 200 -3.85 -11.23 6.39
N GLY A 201 -4.80 -11.99 6.97
CA GLY A 201 -5.57 -11.59 8.16
C GLY A 201 -7.06 -11.93 8.09
N CYS A 202 -7.59 -12.20 6.90
CA CYS A 202 -8.97 -12.62 6.71
C CYS A 202 -9.10 -14.15 6.63
N PHE A 203 -10.29 -14.69 6.90
CA PHE A 203 -10.54 -16.15 6.90
C PHE A 203 -10.11 -16.80 5.58
N GLU A 204 -9.06 -17.62 5.65
CA GLU A 204 -8.67 -18.57 4.58
C GLU A 204 -9.12 -20.00 4.92
N ASP A 205 -9.56 -20.22 6.16
CA ASP A 205 -10.15 -21.47 6.60
C ASP A 205 -11.45 -21.74 5.83
N LYS A 206 -11.45 -22.87 5.13
CA LYS A 206 -12.54 -23.39 4.31
C LYS A 206 -13.14 -24.66 4.90
N GLU A 207 -12.67 -25.08 6.08
CA GLU A 207 -12.98 -26.39 6.64
C GLU A 207 -14.38 -26.37 7.30
N PRO A 208 -15.33 -27.16 6.79
CA PRO A 208 -16.55 -27.49 7.53
C PRO A 208 -16.22 -28.48 8.66
N PHE A 209 -17.16 -28.78 9.55
CA PHE A 209 -16.98 -29.81 10.57
C PHE A 209 -18.21 -30.71 10.69
N LEU A 210 -18.00 -32.00 10.96
CA LEU A 210 -19.10 -32.94 11.18
C LEU A 210 -19.81 -32.65 12.50
N LEU A 211 -21.13 -32.74 12.50
CA LEU A 211 -21.90 -32.51 13.72
C LEU A 211 -21.83 -33.75 14.62
N PRO A 212 -21.63 -33.59 15.94
CA PRO A 212 -21.57 -34.71 16.87
C PRO A 212 -22.95 -35.38 17.02
N ILE A 213 -22.98 -36.53 17.71
CA ILE A 213 -24.22 -37.29 17.89
C ILE A 213 -25.27 -36.48 18.62
N ASP A 214 -24.84 -35.86 19.72
CA ASP A 214 -25.66 -35.01 20.55
C ASP A 214 -25.74 -33.59 19.95
N PRO A 215 -26.93 -32.95 19.94
CA PRO A 215 -27.09 -31.61 19.40
C PRO A 215 -26.24 -30.58 20.15
N ILE A 216 -25.58 -29.68 19.41
CA ILE A 216 -24.88 -28.53 20.00
C ILE A 216 -25.56 -27.24 19.56
N GLY A 217 -26.49 -26.77 20.40
CA GLY A 217 -27.20 -25.51 20.18
C GLY A 217 -28.34 -25.63 19.16
N GLU A 218 -28.59 -24.54 18.44
CA GLU A 218 -29.60 -24.50 17.37
C GLU A 218 -29.06 -25.17 16.10
N GLU A 219 -29.73 -26.22 15.65
CA GLU A 219 -29.38 -26.99 14.45
C GLU A 219 -30.58 -27.07 13.50
N ILE A 220 -30.33 -27.06 12.19
CA ILE A 220 -31.39 -27.05 11.18
C ILE A 220 -31.63 -28.47 10.69
N GLN A 221 -32.83 -28.99 10.92
CA GLN A 221 -33.27 -30.28 10.39
C GLN A 221 -33.88 -30.09 9.00
N THR A 222 -33.42 -30.85 8.02
CA THR A 222 -33.92 -30.77 6.65
C THR A 222 -34.02 -32.16 6.02
N ASN A 223 -35.05 -32.36 5.19
CA ASN A 223 -35.26 -33.57 4.42
C ASN A 223 -35.20 -33.20 2.93
N GLY A 224 -34.27 -33.80 2.17
CA GLY A 224 -34.13 -33.56 0.72
C GLY A 224 -33.21 -32.39 0.37
N ASP A 225 -33.47 -31.74 -0.77
CA ASP A 225 -32.68 -30.61 -1.28
C ASP A 225 -32.57 -29.50 -0.23
N VAL A 226 -31.34 -29.01 -0.01
CA VAL A 226 -31.09 -27.95 0.96
C VAL A 226 -30.76 -26.66 0.22
N THR A 227 -31.74 -25.77 0.12
CA THR A 227 -31.54 -24.44 -0.46
C THR A 227 -31.31 -23.43 0.66
N VAL A 228 -30.17 -22.75 0.58
CA VAL A 228 -29.71 -21.78 1.56
C VAL A 228 -29.70 -20.41 0.92
N LYS A 229 -30.39 -19.44 1.55
CA LYS A 229 -30.33 -18.02 1.20
C LYS A 229 -29.68 -17.25 2.33
N VAL A 230 -28.67 -16.46 2.01
CA VAL A 230 -27.94 -15.61 2.95
C VAL A 230 -28.42 -14.18 2.79
N LEU A 231 -28.85 -13.57 3.89
CA LEU A 231 -29.30 -12.18 3.97
C LEU A 231 -28.33 -11.40 4.87
N LEU A 232 -27.78 -10.32 4.34
CA LEU A 232 -26.98 -9.36 5.11
C LEU A 232 -27.83 -8.11 5.36
N HIS A 233 -28.21 -7.88 6.61
CA HIS A 233 -28.98 -6.70 7.03
C HIS A 233 -28.05 -5.58 7.47
N ASN A 234 -28.59 -4.35 7.53
CA ASN A 234 -27.86 -3.14 7.93
C ASN A 234 -26.65 -2.82 7.02
N THR A 235 -26.72 -3.23 5.75
CA THR A 235 -25.72 -2.93 4.73
C THR A 235 -26.38 -2.73 3.37
N GLU A 236 -25.91 -1.74 2.61
CA GLU A 236 -26.28 -1.54 1.19
C GLU A 236 -25.23 -2.15 0.25
N ARG A 237 -24.21 -2.79 0.80
CA ARG A 237 -23.09 -3.35 0.03
C ARG A 237 -23.54 -4.58 -0.75
N SER A 238 -23.07 -4.68 -1.99
CA SER A 238 -23.23 -5.91 -2.76
C SER A 238 -22.30 -7.00 -2.19
N TYR A 239 -22.73 -8.26 -2.27
CA TYR A 239 -21.93 -9.38 -1.79
C TYR A 239 -22.09 -10.63 -2.64
N THR A 240 -21.07 -11.48 -2.57
CA THR A 240 -21.07 -12.83 -3.13
C THR A 240 -20.84 -13.84 -2.02
N ILE A 241 -21.39 -15.03 -2.17
CA ILE A 241 -21.21 -16.10 -1.19
C ILE A 241 -20.45 -17.29 -1.76
N GLU A 242 -19.63 -17.88 -0.91
CA GLU A 242 -19.00 -19.18 -1.14
C GLU A 242 -19.34 -20.07 0.06
N ALA A 243 -19.77 -21.30 -0.22
CA ALA A 243 -20.01 -22.29 0.82
C ALA A 243 -19.14 -23.53 0.61
N TYR A 244 -18.67 -24.09 1.72
CA TYR A 244 -17.79 -25.25 1.77
C TYR A 244 -18.41 -26.34 2.65
N TYR A 245 -18.44 -27.56 2.14
CA TYR A 245 -19.08 -28.72 2.77
C TYR A 245 -18.27 -30.01 2.49
N PHE A 246 -18.41 -31.02 3.34
CA PHE A 246 -17.96 -32.38 3.10
C PHE A 246 -18.96 -33.12 2.21
N ASP A 247 -18.47 -33.75 1.15
CA ASP A 247 -19.22 -34.74 0.39
C ASP A 247 -19.24 -36.13 1.09
N GLU A 248 -19.83 -37.12 0.43
CA GLU A 248 -19.92 -38.50 0.94
C GLU A 248 -18.55 -39.15 1.16
N GLU A 249 -17.50 -38.70 0.45
CA GLU A 249 -16.13 -39.21 0.55
C GLU A 249 -15.29 -38.47 1.61
N ASN A 250 -15.91 -37.59 2.41
CA ASN A 250 -15.25 -36.68 3.36
C ASN A 250 -14.28 -35.69 2.70
N SER A 251 -14.50 -35.35 1.43
CA SER A 251 -13.70 -34.36 0.72
C SER A 251 -14.38 -32.98 0.74
N ILE A 252 -13.59 -31.92 0.91
CA ILE A 252 -14.12 -30.55 0.98
C ILE A 252 -14.47 -30.08 -0.43
N GLN A 253 -15.76 -29.83 -0.64
CA GLN A 253 -16.31 -29.28 -1.87
C GLN A 253 -16.68 -27.82 -1.71
N LYS A 254 -16.58 -27.07 -2.81
CA LYS A 254 -17.01 -25.66 -2.90
C LYS A 254 -18.29 -25.58 -3.71
N VAL A 255 -19.29 -24.87 -3.21
CA VAL A 255 -20.46 -24.46 -3.98
C VAL A 255 -20.51 -22.94 -4.11
N THR A 256 -20.74 -22.49 -5.34
CA THR A 256 -21.01 -21.10 -5.71
C THR A 256 -22.36 -21.08 -6.40
N GLY A 257 -23.37 -20.49 -5.76
CA GLY A 257 -24.71 -20.35 -6.33
C GLY A 257 -24.96 -18.95 -6.88
N ASP A 258 -26.23 -18.57 -6.94
CA ASP A 258 -26.66 -17.18 -7.14
C ASP A 258 -25.99 -16.25 -6.10
N PRO A 259 -25.87 -14.93 -6.36
CA PRO A 259 -25.07 -14.04 -5.52
C PRO A 259 -25.34 -14.15 -4.01
N HIS A 260 -26.58 -14.46 -3.64
CA HIS A 260 -27.05 -14.55 -2.25
C HIS A 260 -27.68 -15.90 -1.86
N SER A 261 -27.58 -16.94 -2.70
CA SER A 261 -28.10 -18.28 -2.37
C SER A 261 -27.33 -19.42 -3.02
N PHE A 262 -27.33 -20.58 -2.39
CA PHE A 262 -26.76 -21.82 -2.92
C PHE A 262 -27.62 -23.01 -2.55
N THR A 263 -27.48 -24.10 -3.31
CA THR A 263 -28.14 -25.38 -3.04
C THR A 263 -27.08 -26.44 -2.79
N LEU A 264 -27.24 -27.19 -1.69
CA LEU A 264 -26.38 -28.32 -1.38
C LEU A 264 -26.94 -29.61 -2.01
N PRO A 265 -26.10 -30.59 -2.38
CA PRO A 265 -26.55 -31.88 -2.89
C PRO A 265 -27.45 -32.67 -1.91
N GLN A 266 -28.31 -33.55 -2.44
CA GLN A 266 -29.34 -34.30 -1.67
C GLN A 266 -28.81 -35.30 -0.63
N HIS A 267 -27.51 -35.57 -0.59
CA HIS A 267 -26.92 -36.64 0.23
C HIS A 267 -25.69 -36.19 1.03
N ILE A 268 -25.62 -34.92 1.41
CA ILE A 268 -24.55 -34.45 2.30
C ILE A 268 -24.70 -35.05 3.71
N GLN A 269 -23.55 -35.36 4.32
CA GLN A 269 -23.47 -35.79 5.72
C GLN A 269 -23.93 -34.69 6.68
N GLU A 270 -24.34 -35.08 7.89
CA GLU A 270 -24.64 -34.14 8.98
C GLU A 270 -23.41 -33.30 9.38
N GLN A 271 -23.46 -32.00 9.08
CA GLN A 271 -22.30 -31.14 9.19
C GLN A 271 -22.66 -29.67 9.40
N ALA A 272 -21.68 -28.91 9.88
CA ALA A 272 -21.70 -27.46 9.86
C ALA A 272 -21.02 -26.96 8.59
N VAL A 273 -21.85 -26.49 7.65
CA VAL A 273 -21.38 -25.91 6.38
C VAL A 273 -20.73 -24.57 6.66
N LYS A 274 -19.51 -24.38 6.15
CA LYS A 274 -18.77 -23.13 6.26
C LYS A 274 -19.23 -22.18 5.15
N VAL A 275 -19.64 -20.96 5.52
CA VAL A 275 -20.03 -19.93 4.55
C VAL A 275 -19.14 -18.70 4.69
N ILE A 276 -18.70 -18.17 3.56
CA ILE A 276 -17.95 -16.93 3.44
C ILE A 276 -18.73 -15.98 2.55
N ALA A 277 -19.21 -14.87 3.10
CA ALA A 277 -19.80 -13.76 2.36
C ALA A 277 -18.72 -12.69 2.13
N THR A 278 -18.45 -12.35 0.87
CA THR A 278 -17.48 -11.32 0.48
C THR A 278 -18.22 -10.11 -0.08
N MET A 279 -18.07 -8.94 0.54
CA MET A 279 -18.65 -7.67 0.09
C MET A 279 -17.73 -6.97 -0.91
N ASP A 280 -18.28 -6.06 -1.70
CA ASP A 280 -17.53 -5.19 -2.63
C ASP A 280 -16.45 -4.32 -1.96
N SER A 281 -16.58 -4.04 -0.66
CA SER A 281 -15.59 -3.33 0.16
C SER A 281 -14.41 -4.21 0.58
N SER A 282 -14.35 -5.46 0.11
CA SER A 282 -13.43 -6.51 0.56
C SER A 282 -13.59 -6.91 2.03
N LYS A 283 -14.69 -6.48 2.68
CA LYS A 283 -15.11 -7.01 3.98
C LYS A 283 -15.65 -8.41 3.80
N LYS A 284 -15.20 -9.35 4.64
CA LYS A 284 -15.62 -10.75 4.60
C LYS A 284 -16.29 -11.14 5.91
N GLY A 285 -17.46 -11.76 5.83
CA GLY A 285 -18.13 -12.42 6.93
C GLY A 285 -18.00 -13.93 6.82
N SER A 286 -17.63 -14.60 7.91
CA SER A 286 -17.50 -16.04 7.98
C SER A 286 -18.37 -16.62 9.08
N PHE A 287 -19.14 -17.65 8.77
CA PHE A 287 -20.03 -18.31 9.71
C PHE A 287 -20.28 -19.77 9.33
N PHE A 288 -20.89 -20.51 10.25
CA PHE A 288 -21.27 -21.90 10.07
C PHE A 288 -22.78 -22.08 10.10
N ILE A 289 -23.29 -22.99 9.28
CA ILE A 289 -24.69 -23.38 9.24
C ILE A 289 -24.76 -24.88 9.60
N PRO A 290 -25.26 -25.24 10.80
CA PRO A 290 -25.42 -26.63 11.21
C PRO A 290 -26.64 -27.27 10.52
N ILE A 291 -26.41 -28.28 9.67
CA ILE A 291 -27.45 -28.95 8.89
C ILE A 291 -27.49 -30.44 9.27
N ARG A 292 -28.67 -30.90 9.69
CA ARG A 292 -29.01 -32.29 9.99
C ARG A 292 -29.90 -32.84 8.87
N THR A 293 -29.33 -33.71 8.04
CA THR A 293 -30.02 -34.36 6.91
C THR A 293 -30.57 -35.74 7.25
N GLY A 294 -30.21 -36.30 8.42
CA GLY A 294 -30.50 -37.70 8.76
C GLY A 294 -29.58 -38.72 8.07
N ASN A 295 -28.61 -38.24 7.27
CA ASN A 295 -27.59 -39.05 6.61
C ASN A 295 -26.28 -38.92 7.40
N ARG A 296 -25.94 -39.96 8.18
CA ARG A 296 -24.65 -40.08 8.87
C ARG A 296 -23.76 -41.12 8.22
#